data_AF-A0A4V1SRK6-F1
#
_entry.id   AF-A0A4V1SRK6-F1
#
_cell.length_a   1.000
_cell.length_b   1.000
_cell.length_c   1.000
_cell.angle_alpha   90.00
_cell.angle_beta   90.00
_cell.angle_gamma   90.00
#
_symmetry.space_group_name_H-M   'P 1'
#
loop_
_entity.id
_entity.type
_entity.pdbx_description
1 polymer ?
#
loop_
_entity_poly.entity_id
_entity_poly.type
_entity_poly.pdbx_seq_one_letter_code
_entity_poly.pdbx_strand_id
1 'polypeptide(L)'
;MRIAIEHNTHYRFSEPQARLVQMLRLTPCDTQDQTVVNWHIGVDCDARLREATDGFGNAITMLYAEGPLAAIDITVIGEVLTNEATGVIRDAVDP
;
A
#
# COMPACT_ATOMS: atom_id res chain seq x y z
N MET A 1 -20.03 -7.73 2.06
CA MET A 1 -20.00 -6.61 1.09
C MET A 1 -18.75 -6.74 0.23
N ARG A 2 -18.78 -6.22 -1.00
CA ARG A 2 -17.60 -6.12 -1.89
C ARG A 2 -17.29 -4.65 -2.09
N ILE A 3 -16.06 -4.23 -1.80
CA ILE A 3 -15.63 -2.83 -1.85
C ILE A 3 -14.51 -2.72 -2.88
N ALA A 4 -14.71 -1.87 -3.89
CA ALA A 4 -13.63 -1.43 -4.77
C ALA A 4 -12.97 -0.19 -4.17
N ILE A 5 -11.63 -0.16 -4.17
CA ILE A 5 -10.82 0.89 -3.56
C ILE A 5 -9.89 1.45 -4.64
N GLU A 6 -9.89 2.77 -4.77
CA GLU A 6 -8.88 3.52 -5.51
C GLU A 6 -8.36 4.63 -4.60
N HIS A 7 -7.04 4.65 -4.38
CA HIS A 7 -6.38 5.66 -3.55
C HIS A 7 -5.16 6.22 -4.28
N ASN A 8 -5.10 7.54 -4.41
CA ASN A 8 -4.04 8.25 -5.09
C ASN A 8 -3.29 9.16 -4.10
N THR A 9 -1.98 9.01 -4.01
CA THR A 9 -1.09 9.87 -3.23
C THR A 9 -0.15 10.61 -4.16
N HIS A 10 -0.10 11.93 -4.05
CA HIS A 10 0.75 12.79 -4.88
C HIS A 10 1.80 13.47 -4.01
N TYR A 11 3.07 13.19 -4.28
CA TYR A 11 4.19 13.89 -3.68
C TYR A 11 4.76 14.92 -4.65
N ARG A 12 5.04 16.12 -4.15
CA ARG A 12 5.72 17.20 -4.88
C ARG A 12 6.86 17.69 -4.03
N PHE A 13 8.07 17.64 -4.57
CA PHE A 13 9.28 18.03 -3.86
C PHE A 13 9.64 19.48 -4.18
N SER A 14 10.12 20.24 -3.19
CA SER A 14 10.53 21.63 -3.39
C SER A 14 11.73 21.77 -4.34
N GLU A 15 12.51 20.70 -4.48
CA GLU A 15 13.60 20.56 -5.43
C GLU A 15 13.67 19.09 -5.93
N PRO A 16 14.23 18.82 -7.12
CA PRO A 16 14.35 17.46 -7.63
C PRO A 16 15.20 16.56 -6.73
N GLN A 17 14.62 15.46 -6.26
CA GLN A 17 15.29 14.49 -5.40
C GLN A 17 16.14 13.54 -6.22
N ALA A 18 17.37 13.28 -5.79
CA ALA A 18 18.27 12.34 -6.46
C ALA A 18 17.84 10.88 -6.31
N ARG A 19 17.10 10.56 -5.24
CA ARG A 19 16.60 9.22 -4.92
C ARG A 19 15.40 9.33 -3.98
N LEU A 20 14.46 8.41 -4.12
CA LEU A 20 13.39 8.17 -3.16
C LEU A 20 13.47 6.73 -2.64
N VAL A 21 13.39 6.57 -1.32
CA VAL A 21 13.12 5.29 -0.66
C VAL A 21 11.99 5.46 0.32
N GLN A 22 10.95 4.65 0.18
CA GLN A 22 9.76 4.75 1.01
C GLN A 22 9.22 3.37 1.37
N MET A 23 8.82 3.20 2.62
CA MET A 23 8.05 2.04 3.06
C MET A 23 6.56 2.36 2.89
N LEU A 24 5.86 1.55 2.11
CA LEU A 24 4.44 1.69 1.85
C LEU A 24 3.68 0.65 2.68
N ARG A 25 2.87 1.11 3.64
CA ARG A 25 1.87 0.30 4.37
C ARG A 25 0.50 0.47 3.71
N LEU A 26 0.45 0.13 2.43
CA LEU A 26 -0.70 0.38 1.57
C LEU A 26 -1.41 -0.91 1.14
N THR A 27 -1.01 -2.06 1.65
CA THR A 27 -1.68 -3.34 1.39
C THR A 27 -2.46 -3.76 2.64
N PRO A 28 -3.80 -3.90 2.57
CA PRO A 28 -4.57 -4.43 3.68
C PRO A 28 -4.24 -5.91 3.91
N CYS A 29 -4.36 -6.36 5.15
CA CYS A 29 -4.25 -7.78 5.47
C CYS A 29 -5.61 -8.46 5.39
N ASP A 30 -5.58 -9.77 5.13
CA ASP A 30 -6.72 -10.64 5.39
C ASP A 30 -6.99 -10.72 6.89
N THR A 31 -8.27 -10.84 7.25
CA THR A 31 -8.74 -11.10 8.61
C THR A 31 -9.91 -12.08 8.53
N GLN A 32 -10.48 -12.51 9.66
CA GLN A 32 -11.67 -13.36 9.63
C GLN A 32 -12.86 -12.70 8.90
N ASP A 33 -12.96 -11.38 9.00
CA ASP A 33 -14.10 -10.61 8.50
C ASP A 33 -13.75 -9.82 7.22
N GLN A 34 -12.54 -9.98 6.66
CA GLN A 34 -12.11 -9.34 5.42
C GLN A 34 -11.18 -10.24 4.60
N THR A 35 -11.41 -10.31 3.28
CA THR A 35 -10.53 -10.97 2.32
C THR A 35 -10.14 -10.02 1.19
N VAL A 36 -8.85 -9.90 0.91
CA VAL A 36 -8.31 -9.15 -0.23
C VAL A 36 -8.45 -10.01 -1.49
N VAL A 37 -9.26 -9.55 -2.44
CA VAL A 37 -9.52 -10.28 -3.70
C VAL A 37 -8.44 -9.97 -4.73
N ASN A 38 -8.11 -8.69 -4.86
CA ASN A 38 -7.00 -8.21 -5.68
C ASN A 38 -6.45 -6.92 -5.06
N TRP A 39 -5.16 -6.69 -5.28
CA TRP A 39 -4.50 -5.49 -4.83
C TRP A 39 -3.34 -5.15 -5.76
N HIS A 40 -3.18 -3.87 -6.06
CA HIS A 40 -2.10 -3.38 -6.90
C HIS A 40 -1.63 -2.01 -6.39
N ILE A 41 -0.31 -1.86 -6.30
CA ILE A 41 0.36 -0.59 -6.05
C ILE A 41 1.15 -0.24 -7.31
N GLY A 42 0.78 0.87 -7.94
CA GLY A 42 1.46 1.46 -9.08
C GLY A 42 2.15 2.77 -8.72
N VAL A 43 3.18 3.10 -9.47
CA VAL A 43 3.86 4.41 -9.41
C VAL A 43 4.06 4.94 -10.83
N ASP A 44 4.07 6.26 -10.99
CA ASP A 44 4.14 6.94 -12.28
C ASP A 44 5.55 7.04 -12.89
N CYS A 45 6.56 6.47 -12.23
CA CYS A 45 7.96 6.47 -12.66
C CYS A 45 8.57 5.07 -12.64
N ASP A 46 9.76 4.92 -13.23
CA ASP A 46 10.54 3.69 -13.07
C ASP A 46 10.97 3.54 -11.60
N ALA A 47 10.59 2.41 -11.01
CA ALA A 47 10.88 2.13 -9.62
C ALA A 47 10.92 0.63 -9.37
N ARG A 48 11.72 0.24 -8.38
CA ARG A 48 11.69 -1.11 -7.84
C ARG A 48 10.75 -1.16 -6.65
N LEU A 49 9.74 -2.02 -6.74
CA LEU A 49 8.88 -2.38 -5.61
C LEU A 49 9.36 -3.72 -5.03
N ARG A 50 9.41 -3.81 -3.70
CA ARG A 50 9.70 -5.07 -2.99
C ARG A 50 8.72 -5.28 -1.86
N GLU A 51 7.91 -6.32 -2.00
CA GLU A 51 7.03 -6.78 -0.95
C GLU A 51 7.82 -7.42 0.18
N ALA A 52 7.38 -7.17 1.41
CA ALA A 52 7.90 -7.78 2.61
C ALA A 52 6.85 -7.74 3.73
N THR A 53 7.21 -8.32 4.86
CA THR A 53 6.45 -8.25 6.10
C THR A 53 7.31 -7.57 7.14
N ASP A 54 6.79 -6.55 7.83
CA ASP A 54 7.53 -5.87 8.89
C ASP A 54 7.56 -6.71 10.19
N GLY A 55 8.28 -6.20 11.22
CA GLY A 55 8.42 -6.91 12.50
C GLY A 55 7.11 -7.08 13.27
N PHE A 56 6.06 -6.36 12.89
CA PHE A 56 4.71 -6.44 13.46
C PHE A 56 3.76 -7.23 12.55
N GLY A 57 4.30 -7.94 11.56
CA GLY A 57 3.55 -8.77 10.63
C GLY A 57 2.67 -8.01 9.63
N ASN A 58 2.86 -6.68 9.47
CA ASN A 58 2.15 -5.93 8.44
C ASN A 58 2.74 -6.20 7.06
N ALA A 59 1.88 -6.31 6.05
CA ALA A 59 2.31 -6.26 4.65
C ALA A 59 2.88 -4.87 4.33
N ILE A 60 4.11 -4.83 3.84
CA ILE A 60 4.77 -3.60 3.39
C ILE A 60 5.28 -3.77 1.96
N THR A 61 5.34 -2.66 1.24
CA THR A 61 6.06 -2.59 -0.04
C THR A 61 7.15 -1.52 0.06
N MET A 62 8.40 -1.91 -0.08
CA MET A 62 9.52 -0.98 -0.20
C MET A 62 9.60 -0.46 -1.62
N LEU A 63 9.44 0.85 -1.77
CA LEU A 63 9.61 1.60 -3.00
C LEU A 63 11.02 2.17 -3.08
N TYR A 64 11.68 1.94 -4.21
CA TYR A 64 12.98 2.52 -4.55
C TYR A 64 12.87 3.17 -5.93
N ALA A 65 13.05 4.48 -6.02
CA ALA A 65 13.06 5.21 -7.28
C ALA A 65 14.33 6.08 -7.39
N GLU A 66 14.93 6.08 -8.57
CA GLU A 66 16.12 6.88 -8.86
C GLU A 66 15.72 8.20 -9.53
N GLY A 67 16.45 9.25 -9.22
CA GLY A 67 16.17 10.61 -9.66
C GLY A 67 16.80 11.01 -11.00
N PRO A 68 16.60 12.29 -11.38
CA PRO A 68 15.95 13.35 -10.60
C PRO A 68 14.42 13.25 -10.56
N LEU A 69 13.81 13.33 -9.37
CA LEU A 69 12.36 13.31 -9.16
C LEU A 69 11.85 14.64 -8.60
N ALA A 70 11.11 15.42 -9.39
CA ALA A 70 10.38 16.59 -8.89
C ALA A 70 9.04 16.22 -8.22
N ALA A 71 8.55 15.02 -8.55
CA ALA A 71 7.23 14.52 -8.20
C ALA A 71 7.24 13.00 -8.25
N ILE A 72 6.31 12.38 -7.53
CA ILE A 72 5.93 10.97 -7.73
C ILE A 72 4.46 10.82 -7.35
N ASP A 73 3.73 10.05 -8.16
CA ASP A 73 2.34 9.69 -7.94
C ASP A 73 2.26 8.19 -7.64
N ILE A 74 1.61 7.85 -6.53
CA ILE A 74 1.38 6.47 -6.10
C ILE A 74 -0.12 6.17 -6.19
N THR A 75 -0.48 5.19 -7.00
CA THR A 75 -1.86 4.74 -7.19
C THR A 75 -2.04 3.35 -6.59
N VAL A 76 -3.05 3.20 -5.76
CA VAL A 76 -3.44 1.92 -5.17
C VAL A 76 -4.83 1.58 -5.66
N ILE A 77 -4.98 0.41 -6.28
CA ILE A 77 -6.27 -0.11 -6.75
C ILE A 77 -6.43 -1.51 -6.17
N GLY A 78 -7.62 -1.79 -5.64
CA GLY A 78 -7.90 -3.11 -5.15
C GLY A 78 -9.36 -3.36 -4.82
N GLU A 79 -9.64 -4.59 -4.45
CA GLU A 79 -10.97 -5.03 -4.06
C GLU A 79 -10.89 -5.91 -2.83
N VAL A 80 -11.77 -5.65 -1.86
CA VAL A 80 -11.91 -6.46 -0.65
C VAL A 80 -13.34 -6.97 -0.51
N LEU A 81 -13.47 -8.19 -0.01
CA LEU A 81 -14.72 -8.72 0.53
C LEU A 81 -14.72 -8.52 2.04
N THR A 82 -15.82 -8.02 2.59
CA THR A 82 -16.00 -7.87 4.02
C THR A 82 -17.26 -8.60 4.48
N ASN A 83 -17.23 -9.12 5.70
CA ASN A 83 -18.40 -9.67 6.40
C ASN A 83 -18.79 -8.74 7.55
N GLU A 84 -20.00 -8.92 8.08
CA GLU A 84 -20.40 -8.15 9.27
C GLU A 84 -19.55 -8.57 10.47
N ALA A 85 -18.73 -7.63 10.92
CA ALA A 85 -18.13 -7.63 12.24
C ALA A 85 -18.87 -6.59 13.09
N THR A 86 -19.35 -6.96 14.27
CA THR A 86 -19.98 -6.04 15.25
C THR A 86 -18.93 -5.13 15.92
N GLY A 87 -18.04 -4.54 15.13
CA GLY A 87 -16.92 -3.70 15.57
C GLY A 87 -15.69 -4.46 16.09
N VAL A 88 -15.67 -5.80 16.04
CA VAL A 88 -14.53 -6.63 16.48
C VAL A 88 -13.83 -7.23 15.27
N ILE A 89 -12.54 -6.95 15.11
CA ILE A 89 -11.70 -7.56 14.07
C ILE A 89 -10.98 -8.77 14.69
N ARG A 90 -11.17 -9.95 14.10
CA ARG A 90 -10.54 -11.20 14.56
C ARG A 90 -9.46 -11.64 13.59
N ASP A 91 -8.43 -12.31 14.12
CA ASP A 91 -7.25 -12.75 13.37
C ASP A 91 -6.51 -11.60 12.68
N ALA A 92 -6.66 -10.37 13.20
CA ALA A 92 -5.74 -9.30 12.88
C ALA A 92 -4.37 -9.64 13.47
N VAL A 93 -3.32 -9.31 12.73
CA VAL A 93 -1.95 -9.44 13.24
C VAL A 93 -1.78 -8.46 14.40
N ASP A 94 -1.51 -8.99 15.59
CA ASP A 94 -1.25 -8.22 16.80
C ASP A 94 0.23 -7.73 16.79
N PRO A 95 0.50 -6.43 17.05
CA PRO A 95 1.85 -5.90 17.14
C PRO A 95 2.62 -6.35 18.39
#